data_AF-A0A1G4Q0T8-F1
#
_entry.id   AF-A0A1G4Q0T8-F1
#
_cell.length_a   1.000
_cell.length_b   1.000
_cell.length_c   1.000
_cell.angle_alpha   90.00
_cell.angle_beta   90.00
_cell.angle_gamma   90.00
#
_symmetry.space_group_name_H-M   'P 1'
#
loop_
_entity.id
_entity.type
_entity.pdbx_description
1 polymer ?
#
loop_
_entity_poly.entity_id
_entity_poly.type
_entity_poly.pdbx_seq_one_letter_code
_entity_poly.pdbx_strand_id
1 'polypeptide(L)' 'MNERFKMNCEIANKQVELQFDLKKIPGEKGPCFMVTVDGMFKGYVTKEQSGNYGQLMNSNFADAELHVINEELRKISN' A
#
# COMPACT_ATOMS: atom_id res chain seq x y z
N MET A 1 -10.38 -15.14 -3.78
CA MET A 1 -10.92 -13.76 -3.76
C MET A 1 -9.73 -12.82 -3.86
N ASN A 2 -9.70 -11.97 -4.89
CA ASN A 2 -8.75 -10.85 -4.94
C ASN A 2 -9.46 -9.67 -4.29
N GLU A 3 -9.13 -9.38 -3.04
CA GLU A 3 -9.62 -8.16 -2.40
C GLU A 3 -8.90 -6.97 -3.02
N ARG A 4 -9.70 -6.05 -3.55
CA ARG A 4 -9.26 -4.75 -4.05
C ARG A 4 -10.07 -3.69 -3.33
N PHE A 5 -9.38 -2.69 -2.83
CA PHE A 5 -10.02 -1.49 -2.30
C PHE A 5 -9.36 -0.24 -2.88
N LYS A 6 -10.18 0.79 -3.01
CA LYS A 6 -9.83 2.10 -3.54
C LYS A 6 -10.21 3.16 -2.54
N MET A 7 -9.44 4.22 -2.49
CA MET A 7 -9.70 5.36 -1.64
C MET A 7 -9.08 6.62 -2.24
N ASN A 8 -9.65 7.77 -1.91
CA ASN A 8 -9.05 9.05 -2.23
C ASN A 8 -8.37 9.59 -0.98
N CYS A 9 -7.12 10.01 -1.11
CA CYS A 9 -6.35 10.59 -0.02
C CYS A 9 -5.51 11.77 -0.53
N GLU A 10 -5.03 12.58 0.40
CA GLU A 10 -4.12 13.66 0.08
C GLU A 10 -2.66 13.21 0.27
N ILE A 11 -1.86 13.27 -0.80
CA ILE A 11 -0.42 13.04 -0.75
C ILE A 11 0.26 14.30 -1.28
N ALA A 12 1.15 14.90 -0.46
CA ALA A 12 1.89 16.11 -0.82
C ALA A 12 0.98 17.26 -1.35
N ASN A 13 -0.12 17.53 -0.65
CA ASN A 13 -1.15 18.52 -1.00
C ASN A 13 -1.85 18.27 -2.35
N LYS A 14 -1.83 17.03 -2.85
CA LYS A 14 -2.58 16.61 -4.03
C LYS A 14 -3.55 15.50 -3.67
N GLN A 15 -4.78 15.63 -4.15
CA GLN A 15 -5.78 14.56 -4.07
C GLN A 15 -5.43 13.48 -5.09
N VAL A 16 -5.26 12.25 -4.62
CA VAL A 16 -4.91 11.08 -5.42
C VAL A 16 -5.79 9.89 -5.08
N GLU A 17 -6.07 9.03 -6.05
CA GLU A 17 -6.70 7.73 -5.83
C GLU A 17 -5.61 6.69 -5.50
N LEU A 18 -5.66 6.12 -4.30
CA LEU A 18 -4.92 4.92 -3.96
C LEU A 18 -5.78 3.69 -4.22
N GLN A 19 -5.22 2.72 -4.93
CA GLN A 19 -5.77 1.38 -5.05
C GLN A 19 -4.78 0.37 -4.47
N PHE A 20 -5.31 -0.52 -3.64
CA PHE A 20 -4.60 -1.63 -3.07
C PHE A 20 -5.21 -2.93 -3.55
N ASP A 21 -4.39 -3.79 -4.14
CA ASP A 21 -4.77 -5.15 -4.49
C ASP A 21 -4.05 -6.13 -3.59
N LEU A 22 -4.79 -6.92 -2.82
CA LEU A 22 -4.20 -7.99 -2.02
C LEU A 22 -3.55 -9.03 -2.93
N LYS A 23 -2.26 -9.31 -2.68
CA LYS A 23 -1.45 -10.29 -3.39
C LYS A 23 -0.94 -11.35 -2.43
N LYS A 24 -0.92 -12.59 -2.91
CA LYS A 24 -0.16 -13.68 -2.28
C LYS A 24 1.20 -13.73 -2.94
N ILE A 25 2.24 -13.34 -2.21
CA ILE A 25 3.62 -13.37 -2.70
C ILE A 25 4.35 -14.54 -2.01
N PRO A 26 4.91 -15.50 -2.76
CA PRO A 26 5.67 -16.60 -2.17
C PRO A 26 6.85 -16.09 -1.34
N GLY A 27 6.99 -16.59 -0.11
CA GLY A 27 8.05 -16.19 0.82
C GLY A 27 7.65 -15.08 1.80
N GLU A 28 6.59 -14.33 1.51
CA GLU A 28 6.08 -13.30 2.41
C GLU A 28 5.10 -13.89 3.43
N LYS A 29 5.32 -13.57 4.71
CA LYS A 29 4.47 -14.05 5.81
C LYS A 29 3.23 -13.18 6.04
N GLY A 30 3.28 -11.92 5.61
CA GLY A 30 2.25 -10.92 5.86
C GLY A 30 1.35 -10.66 4.64
N PRO A 31 0.23 -9.94 4.83
CA PRO A 31 -0.54 -9.41 3.72
C PRO A 31 0.35 -8.50 2.86
N CYS A 32 0.36 -8.77 1.56
CA CYS A 32 1.07 -7.98 0.57
C CYS A 32 0.07 -7.24 -0.30
N PHE A 33 0.31 -5.96 -0.57
CA PHE A 33 -0.55 -5.16 -1.43
C PHE A 33 0.23 -4.64 -2.63
N MET A 34 -0.35 -4.77 -3.82
CA MET A 34 0.06 -4.00 -4.99
C MET A 34 -0.59 -2.63 -4.88
N VAL A 35 0.21 -1.56 -4.87
CA VAL A 35 -0.28 -0.19 -4.74
C VAL A 35 -0.22 0.50 -6.10
N THR A 36 -1.34 1.12 -6.44
CA THR A 36 -1.49 1.96 -7.63
C THR A 36 -1.91 3.36 -7.16
N VAL A 37 -1.29 4.40 -7.69
CA VAL A 37 -1.58 5.80 -7.41
C VAL A 37 -2.08 6.44 -8.71
N ASP A 38 -3.29 7.01 -8.71
CA ASP A 38 -3.93 7.61 -9.89
C ASP A 38 -3.89 6.71 -11.14
N GLY A 39 -4.15 5.41 -10.93
CA GLY A 39 -4.12 4.42 -12.01
C GLY A 39 -2.72 3.99 -12.46
N MET A 40 -1.64 4.54 -11.89
CA MET A 40 -0.27 4.12 -12.16
C MET A 40 0.28 3.19 -11.08
N PHE A 41 0.75 2.02 -11.48
CA PHE A 41 1.42 1.09 -10.57
C PHE A 41 2.66 1.73 -9.96
N LYS A 42 2.78 1.68 -8.62
CA LYS A 42 3.93 2.22 -7.88
C LYS A 42 4.82 1.16 -7.26
N GLY A 43 4.24 0.07 -6.79
CA GLY A 43 5.02 -0.96 -6.13
C GLY A 43 4.18 -1.91 -5.30
N TYR A 44 4.89 -2.72 -4.52
CA TYR A 44 4.32 -3.62 -3.54
C TYR A 44 4.70 -3.18 -2.13
N VAL A 45 3.78 -3.35 -1.19
CA VAL A 45 4.05 -3.20 0.24
C VAL A 45 3.69 -4.48 0.98
N THR A 46 4.43 -4.81 2.03
CA THR A 46 4.18 -5.99 2.89
C THR A 46 4.11 -5.56 4.34
N LYS A 47 3.30 -6.24 5.15
CA LYS A 47 3.26 -5.97 6.60
C LYS A 47 4.51 -6.51 7.27
N GLU A 48 5.28 -5.61 7.85
CA GLU A 48 6.47 -5.91 8.65
C GLU A 48 6.10 -6.39 10.05
N GLN A 49 7.10 -6.93 10.78
CA GLN A 49 6.94 -7.32 12.18
C GLN A 49 6.59 -6.14 13.10
N SER A 50 6.95 -4.92 12.69
CA SER A 50 6.58 -3.67 13.36
C SER A 50 5.07 -3.38 13.32
N GLY A 51 4.32 -4.10 12.48
CA GLY A 51 2.90 -3.84 12.21
C GLY A 51 2.67 -2.79 11.13
N ASN A 52 3.72 -2.09 10.68
CA ASN A 52 3.68 -1.16 9.56
C ASN A 52 3.86 -1.90 8.23
N TYR A 53 3.43 -1.26 7.15
CA TYR A 53 3.66 -1.69 5.79
C TYR A 53 4.95 -1.06 5.25
N GLY A 54 5.92 -1.92 4.94
CA GLY A 54 7.18 -1.54 4.32
C GLY A 54 7.16 -1.80 2.82
N GLN A 55 8.09 -1.19 2.09
CA GLN A 55 8.26 -1.44 0.65
C GLN A 55 8.77 -2.86 0.42
N LEU A 56 8.25 -3.52 -0.61
CA LEU A 56 8.70 -4.84 -1.03
C LEU A 56 9.22 -4.77 -2.47
N MET A 57 10.29 -5.53 -2.78
CA MET A 57 10.96 -5.53 -4.09
C MET A 57 11.49 -4.13 -4.47
N ASN A 58 11.73 -3.88 -5.76
CA ASN A 58 12.18 -2.59 -6.31
C ASN A 58 11.01 -1.59 -6.41
N SER A 59 10.25 -1.44 -5.33
CA SER A 59 9.23 -0.39 -5.21
C SER A 59 9.89 0.97 -5.02
N ASN A 60 9.21 2.02 -5.45
CA ASN A 60 9.76 3.38 -5.43
C ASN A 60 8.77 4.33 -4.75
N PHE A 61 8.44 4.04 -3.49
CA PHE A 61 7.60 4.93 -2.69
C PHE A 61 8.46 5.98 -1.99
N ALA A 62 8.02 7.24 -2.03
CA ALA A 62 8.55 8.27 -1.15
C ALA A 62 8.06 8.06 0.29
N ASP A 63 8.79 8.59 1.27
CA ASP A 63 8.42 8.48 2.69
C ASP A 63 7.01 9.03 2.99
N ALA A 64 6.63 10.12 2.31
CA ALA A 64 5.28 10.68 2.43
C ALA A 64 4.19 9.74 1.88
N GLU A 65 4.48 9.02 0.79
CA GLU A 65 3.55 8.02 0.24
C GLU A 65 3.43 6.83 1.20
N LEU A 66 4.55 6.33 1.73
CA LEU A 66 4.57 5.26 2.72
C LEU A 66 3.81 5.62 4.00
N HIS A 67 3.93 6.86 4.46
CA HIS A 67 3.22 7.34 5.64
C HIS A 67 1.70 7.25 5.43
N VAL A 68 1.20 7.81 4.33
CA VAL A 68 -0.23 7.78 3.99
C VAL A 68 -0.72 6.34 3.78
N ILE A 69 0.04 5.51 3.05
CA ILE A 69 -0.29 4.09 2.86
C ILE A 69 -0.48 3.38 4.22
N ASN A 70 0.42 3.63 5.17
CA ASN A 70 0.32 3.06 6.51
C ASN A 70 -0.90 3.54 7.28
N GLU A 71 -1.19 4.83 7.25
CA GLU A 71 -2.38 5.40 7.90
C GLU A 71 -3.66 4.78 7.36
N GLU A 72 -3.76 4.64 6.04
CA GLU A 72 -4.94 4.10 5.40
C GLU A 72 -5.12 2.60 5.63
N LEU A 73 -4.04 1.81 5.51
CA LEU A 73 -4.10 0.36 5.78
C LEU A 73 -4.41 0.04 7.25
N ARG A 74 -4.05 0.92 8.19
CA ARG A 74 -4.44 0.79 9.60
C ARG A 74 -5.94 0.97 9.82
N LYS A 75 -6.60 1.87 9.09
CA LYS A 75 -8.07 2.06 9.18
C LYS A 75 -8.84 0.82 8.74
N ILE A 76 -8.26 0.05 7.81
CA ILE A 76 -8.88 -1.17 7.25
C ILE A 76 -8.56 -2.41 8.09
N SER A 77 -7.45 -2.41 8.82
CA SER A 77 -7.00 -3.56 9.62
C SER A 77 -7.62 -3.62 11.04
N ASN A 78 -8.53 -2.71 11.39
CA ASN A 78 -9.22 -2.63 12.68
C ASN A 78 -10.70 -3.04 12.57
#